data_AF-A0AA39TK57-F1
#
_entry.id   AF-A0AA39TK57-F1
#
_cell.length_a   1.000
_cell.length_b   1.000
_cell.length_c   1.000
_cell.angle_alpha   90.00
_cell.angle_beta   90.00
_cell.angle_gamma   90.00
#
_symmetry.space_group_name_H-M   'P 1'
#
loop_
_entity.id
_entity.type
_entity.pdbx_description
1 polymer ?
#
loop_
_entity_poly.entity_id
_entity_poly.type
_entity_poly.pdbx_seq_one_letter_code
_entity_poly.pdbx_strand_id
1 'polypeptide(L)'
;CDDTDMRNTTKGPSDIQRSYSHAQKLRAGLTYGFRKSGRGKDRWNEHMVSGNPSISDLVSSYMLGLHKRKVAKGEAPTSARAISPDILKQLYEYN
;
A
#
# COMPACT_ATOMS: atom_id res chain seq x y z
N CYS A 1 0.78 5.15 -12.79
CA CYS A 1 0.26 5.83 -11.57
C CYS A 1 1.36 6.40 -10.67
N ASP A 2 2.40 5.64 -10.31
CA ASP A 2 3.52 6.21 -9.53
C ASP A 2 4.73 6.58 -10.37
N ASP A 3 5.10 5.74 -11.35
CA ASP A 3 6.22 5.98 -12.27
C ASP A 3 5.77 6.56 -13.61
N THR A 4 4.50 6.36 -13.96
CA THR A 4 3.87 6.87 -15.19
C THR A 4 2.65 7.71 -14.85
N ASP A 5 2.45 8.81 -15.56
CA ASP A 5 1.26 9.66 -15.49
C ASP A 5 0.06 9.02 -16.20
N MET A 6 -1.13 9.61 -16.05
CA MET A 6 -2.39 9.22 -16.71
C MET A 6 -2.29 9.23 -18.24
N ARG A 7 -1.33 9.99 -18.79
CA ARG A 7 -0.99 10.04 -20.21
C ARG A 7 0.09 9.04 -20.63
N ASN A 8 0.43 8.09 -19.75
CA ASN A 8 1.49 7.09 -19.94
C ASN A 8 2.91 7.66 -20.09
N THR A 9 3.12 8.93 -19.70
CA THR A 9 4.46 9.54 -19.66
C THR A 9 5.19 9.12 -18.39
N THR A 10 6.45 8.70 -18.51
CA THR A 10 7.30 8.41 -17.35
C THR A 10 7.61 9.70 -16.61
N LYS A 11 7.43 9.69 -15.28
CA LYS A 11 7.80 10.81 -14.41
C LYS A 11 9.31 11.04 -14.46
N GLY A 12 9.70 12.30 -14.51
CA GLY A 12 11.10 12.70 -14.59
C GLY A 12 11.86 12.38 -13.29
N PRO A 13 13.21 12.37 -13.33
CA PRO A 13 14.03 12.14 -12.13
C PRO A 13 13.86 13.22 -11.05
N SER A 14 13.36 14.41 -11.42
CA SER A 14 13.04 15.51 -10.51
C SER A 14 11.64 15.45 -9.91
N ASP A 15 10.77 14.54 -10.37
CA ASP A 15 9.42 14.42 -9.84
C ASP A 15 9.42 13.64 -8.53
N ILE A 16 8.69 14.16 -7.53
CA ILE A 16 8.51 13.47 -6.25
C ILE A 16 7.82 12.12 -6.50
N GLN A 17 8.61 11.05 -6.43
CA GLN A 17 8.07 9.70 -6.49
C GLN A 17 7.39 9.37 -5.17
N ARG A 18 6.10 9.02 -5.25
CA ARG A 18 5.35 8.57 -4.07
C ARG A 18 5.90 7.24 -3.58
N SER A 19 6.06 7.10 -2.26
CA SER A 19 6.56 5.90 -1.59
C SER A 19 5.53 4.77 -1.58
N TYR A 20 5.97 3.55 -1.29
CA TYR A 20 5.06 2.44 -1.02
C TYR A 20 4.16 2.72 0.19
N SER A 21 4.70 3.38 1.23
CA SER A 21 3.92 3.78 2.42
C SER A 21 2.77 4.73 2.08
N HIS A 22 2.93 5.60 1.08
CA HIS A 22 1.86 6.45 0.58
C HIS A 22 0.72 5.64 -0.03
N ALA A 23 1.04 4.65 -0.87
CA ALA A 23 0.06 3.74 -1.45
C ALA A 23 -0.66 2.90 -0.37
N GLN A 24 0.06 2.44 0.66
CA GLN A 24 -0.54 1.74 1.80
C GLN A 24 -1.55 2.61 2.54
N LYS A 25 -1.22 3.88 2.82
CA LYS A 25 -2.14 4.82 3.48
C LYS A 25 -3.39 5.06 2.66
N LEU A 26 -3.26 5.26 1.34
CA LEU A 26 -4.41 5.39 0.43
C LEU A 26 -5.30 4.15 0.46
N ARG A 27 -4.71 2.96 0.35
CA ARG A 27 -5.45 1.69 0.40
C ARG A 27 -6.17 1.52 1.73
N ALA A 28 -5.51 1.81 2.85
CA ALA A 28 -6.10 1.73 4.19
C ALA A 28 -7.27 2.71 4.35
N GLY A 29 -7.12 3.96 3.90
CA GLY A 29 -8.18 4.97 3.94
C GLY A 29 -9.40 4.56 3.12
N LEU A 30 -9.20 4.08 1.90
CA LEU A 30 -10.29 3.54 1.07
C LEU A 30 -10.95 2.34 1.73
N THR A 31 -10.16 1.39 2.24
CA THR A 31 -10.69 0.21 2.93
C THR A 31 -11.59 0.60 4.10
N TYR A 32 -11.13 1.55 4.91
CA TYR A 32 -11.90 2.06 6.04
C TYR A 32 -13.18 2.78 5.59
N GLY A 33 -13.09 3.65 4.57
CA GLY A 33 -14.23 4.38 4.03
C GLY A 33 -15.34 3.44 3.53
N PHE A 34 -14.98 2.43 2.74
CA PHE A 34 -15.94 1.43 2.25
C PHE A 34 -16.49 0.54 3.38
N ARG A 35 -15.68 0.21 4.39
CA ARG A 35 -16.20 -0.52 5.57
C ARG A 35 -17.21 0.31 6.34
N LYS A 36 -16.97 1.61 6.51
CA LYS A 36 -17.87 2.53 7.21
C LYS A 36 -19.19 2.74 6.46
N SER A 37 -19.19 2.69 5.12
CA SER A 37 -20.41 2.79 4.32
C SER A 37 -21.26 1.50 4.28
N GLY A 38 -20.89 0.46 5.03
CA GLY A 38 -21.62 -0.80 5.11
C GLY A 38 -21.41 -1.74 3.91
N ARG A 39 -20.70 -1.29 2.87
CA ARG A 39 -20.45 -2.07 1.64
C ARG A 39 -19.06 -2.70 1.58
N GLY A 40 -18.27 -2.61 2.65
CA GLY A 40 -16.84 -2.95 2.59
C GLY A 40 -16.38 -4.18 3.35
N LYS A 41 -17.30 -5.04 3.80
CA LYS A 41 -16.94 -6.37 4.32
C LYS A 41 -16.64 -7.35 3.19
N ASP A 42 -17.37 -7.23 2.08
CA ASP A 42 -17.28 -8.16 0.95
C ASP A 42 -16.24 -7.71 -0.07
N ARG A 43 -15.60 -8.69 -0.71
CA ARG A 43 -14.70 -8.45 -1.83
C ARG A 43 -15.43 -7.72 -2.96
N TRP A 44 -14.68 -6.93 -3.71
CA TRP A 44 -15.19 -6.25 -4.89
C TRP A 44 -15.80 -7.25 -5.88
N ASN A 45 -17.06 -7.02 -6.23
CA ASN A 45 -17.75 -7.69 -7.31
C ASN A 45 -18.05 -6.65 -8.39
N GLU A 46 -17.34 -6.78 -9.51
CA GLU A 46 -17.44 -5.85 -10.64
C GLU A 46 -18.82 -5.89 -11.30
N HIS A 47 -19.41 -7.08 -11.47
CA HIS A 47 -20.73 -7.24 -12.10
C HIS A 47 -21.84 -6.58 -11.30
N MET A 48 -21.76 -6.66 -9.98
CA MET A 48 -22.75 -6.07 -9.08
C MET A 48 -22.39 -4.65 -8.63
N VAL A 49 -21.23 -4.13 -9.08
CA VAL A 49 -20.65 -2.83 -8.66
C VAL A 49 -20.74 -2.66 -7.13
N SER A 50 -20.39 -3.73 -6.42
CA SER A 50 -20.60 -3.83 -4.97
C SER A 50 -19.38 -4.42 -4.27
N GLY A 51 -19.33 -4.28 -2.95
CA GLY A 51 -18.14 -4.63 -2.17
C GLY A 51 -17.11 -3.51 -2.15
N ASN A 52 -15.91 -3.84 -1.68
CA ASN A 52 -14.83 -2.88 -1.55
C ASN A 52 -13.70 -3.12 -2.59
N PRO A 53 -13.48 -2.18 -3.54
CA PRO A 53 -12.45 -2.30 -4.56
C PRO A 53 -11.02 -2.38 -4.00
N SER A 54 -10.78 -1.77 -2.83
CA SER A 54 -9.44 -1.75 -2.22
C SER A 54 -8.99 -3.11 -1.65
N ILE A 55 -9.90 -4.07 -1.46
CA ILE A 55 -9.59 -5.45 -1.04
C ILE A 55 -9.68 -6.47 -2.18
N SER A 56 -9.81 -6.02 -3.43
CA SER A 56 -9.80 -6.89 -4.60
C SER A 56 -8.45 -7.60 -4.78
N ASP A 57 -8.48 -8.73 -5.48
CA ASP A 57 -7.27 -9.49 -5.83
C ASP A 57 -6.36 -8.70 -6.80
N LEU A 58 -6.97 -7.89 -7.68
CA LEU A 58 -6.25 -6.99 -8.58
C LEU A 58 -5.43 -5.95 -7.82
N VAL A 59 -6.04 -5.24 -6.86
CA VAL A 59 -5.34 -4.24 -6.05
C VAL A 59 -4.28 -4.92 -5.16
N SER A 60 -4.58 -6.10 -4.62
CA SER A 60 -3.61 -6.88 -3.84
C SER A 60 -2.37 -7.25 -4.66
N SER A 61 -2.57 -7.77 -5.87
CA SER A 61 -1.49 -8.13 -6.80
C SER A 61 -0.68 -6.90 -7.21
N TYR A 62 -1.36 -5.79 -7.50
CA TYR A 62 -0.72 -4.51 -7.78
C TYR A 62 0.17 -4.04 -6.63
N MET A 63 -0.32 -4.09 -5.38
CA MET A 63 0.44 -3.66 -4.20
C MET A 63 1.68 -4.52 -3.97
N LEU A 64 1.59 -5.83 -4.20
CA LEU A 64 2.77 -6.73 -4.13
C LEU A 64 3.81 -6.36 -5.19
N GLY A 65 3.38 -6.12 -6.43
CA GLY A 65 4.27 -5.68 -7.50
C GLY A 65 4.89 -4.31 -7.22
N LEU A 66 4.09 -3.37 -6.71
CA LEU A 66 4.54 -2.03 -6.32
C LEU A 66 5.60 -2.09 -5.23
N HIS A 67 5.38 -2.89 -4.18
CA HIS A 67 6.36 -3.10 -3.11
C HIS A 67 7.70 -3.59 -3.65
N LYS A 68 7.68 -4.64 -4.49
CA LYS A 68 8.91 -5.18 -5.10
C LYS A 68 9.66 -4.13 -5.93
N ARG A 69 8.95 -3.36 -6.76
CA ARG A 69 9.54 -2.29 -7.58
C ARG A 69 10.15 -1.18 -6.74
N LYS A 70 9.49 -0.79 -5.65
CA LYS A 70 9.98 0.26 -4.75
C LYS A 70 11.22 -0.17 -3.96
N VAL A 71 11.21 -1.39 -3.42
CA VAL A 71 12.39 -1.98 -2.76
C VAL A 71 13.56 -2.09 -3.75
N ALA A 72 13.33 -2.53 -4.98
CA ALA A 72 14.37 -2.60 -6.02
C ALA A 72 14.96 -1.22 -6.38
N LYS A 73 14.20 -0.13 -6.20
CA LYS A 73 14.67 1.25 -6.38
C LYS A 73 15.35 1.83 -5.12
N GLY A 74 15.52 1.04 -4.06
CA GLY A 74 16.19 1.44 -2.84
C GLY A 74 15.28 1.97 -1.73
N GLU A 75 13.95 1.88 -1.86
CA GLU A 75 13.06 2.14 -0.73
C GLU A 75 13.28 1.08 0.35
N ALA A 76 13.51 1.50 1.60
CA ALA A 76 13.73 0.58 2.70
C ALA A 76 12.50 -0.35 2.85
N PRO A 77 12.70 -1.69 2.86
CA PRO A 77 11.58 -2.61 2.94
C PRO A 77 10.83 -2.40 4.25
N THR A 78 9.54 -2.08 4.14
CA THR A 78 8.66 -1.95 5.31
C THR A 78 8.29 -3.36 5.77
N SER A 79 9.18 -3.99 6.53
CA SER A 79 8.93 -5.31 7.12
C SER A 79 8.96 -5.22 8.64
N ALA A 80 8.09 -5.99 9.31
CA ALA A 80 8.17 -6.16 10.76
C ALA A 80 9.54 -6.72 11.22
N ARG A 81 10.30 -7.36 10.31
CA ARG A 81 11.68 -7.81 10.56
C ARG A 81 12.69 -6.67 10.72
N ALA A 82 12.32 -5.42 10.44
CA ALA A 82 13.14 -4.26 10.80
C ALA A 82 13.17 -4.03 12.32
N ILE A 83 12.24 -4.64 13.07
CA ILE A 83 12.32 -4.70 14.53
C ILE A 83 13.28 -5.83 14.90
N SER A 84 14.51 -5.47 15.24
CA SER A 84 15.48 -6.44 15.75
C SER A 84 15.14 -6.87 17.18
N PRO A 85 15.66 -8.02 17.64
CA PRO A 85 15.57 -8.42 19.04
C PRO A 85 16.07 -7.35 20.01
N ASP A 86 17.07 -6.56 19.59
CA ASP A 86 17.60 -5.44 20.38
C ASP A 86 16.59 -4.30 20.55
N ILE A 87 15.84 -3.98 19.48
CA ILE A 87 14.76 -2.98 19.54
C ILE A 87 13.63 -3.47 20.46
N LEU A 88 13.30 -4.77 20.42
CA LEU A 88 12.31 -5.36 21.33
C LEU A 88 12.79 -5.33 22.79
N LYS A 89 14.08 -5.57 23.03
CA LYS A 89 14.68 -5.52 24.36
C LYS A 89 14.66 -4.10 24.94
N GLN A 90 14.99 -3.08 24.15
CA GLN A 90 14.93 -1.68 24.57
C GLN A 90 13.50 -1.23 24.92
N LEU A 91 12.48 -1.71 24.19
CA LEU A 91 11.07 -1.43 24.49
C LEU A 91 10.61 -2.07 25.80
N TYR A 92 11.16 -3.25 26.13
CA TYR A 92 10.87 -3.94 27.39
C TYR A 92 11.51 -3.21 28.58
N GLU A 93 12.77 -2.78 28.46
CA GLU A 93 13.49 -2.08 29.53
C GLU A 93 12.96 -0.66 29.83
N TYR A 94 12.21 -0.06 28.89
CA TYR A 94 11.59 1.26 29.06
C TYR A 94 10.23 1.22 29.80
N ASN A 95 9.62 0.03 29.96
CA ASN A 95 8.38 -0.16 30.74
C ASN A 95 8.68 -0.71 32.14
#